data_AF-A0A836EEW3-F1
#
_entry.id   AF-A0A836EEW3-F1
#
_cell.length_a   1.000
_cell.length_b   1.000
_cell.length_c   1.000
_cell.angle_alpha   90.00
_cell.angle_beta   90.00
_cell.angle_gamma   90.00
#
_symmetry.space_group_name_H-M   'P 1'
#
loop_
_entity.id
_entity.type
_entity.pdbx_description
1 polymer ?
#
loop_
_entity_poly.entity_id
_entity_poly.type
_entity_poly.pdbx_seq_one_letter_code
_entity_poly.pdbx_strand_id
1 'polypeptide(L)'
;MALNQPANSLDLNPLDYVWSVERVTNKSRHPNVTSLRTIEAAFVGMDGFFGHEALSNRTVYNWFAEFQRGRTFLYDEFREGCPSTSVVATNVDAVREMIERDRHMTNREIQASLGIDMKAIYTILHDHLNVRKLYSCWISHNDRSSKRLVLNFIQKNVELMTHCLYSPDLSPNDFFLFPNIKKKMRGERFESPEAAVETFRTLISEVTASEWKKCLEICFERMQKCIDLKSEYFEKQ
;
A
#
# COMPACT_ATOMS: atom_id res chain seq x y z
N MET A 1 53.03 -79.03 -11.86
CA MET A 1 51.59 -79.26 -12.14
C MET A 1 50.83 -78.17 -11.42
N ALA A 2 50.18 -77.28 -12.18
CA ALA A 2 49.49 -76.09 -11.67
C ALA A 2 48.09 -76.44 -11.15
N LEU A 3 47.50 -75.60 -10.28
CA LEU A 3 46.39 -74.69 -10.63
C LEU A 3 45.88 -73.87 -9.42
N ASN A 4 46.15 -72.56 -9.49
CA ASN A 4 45.38 -71.35 -9.13
C ASN A 4 44.22 -71.35 -8.10
N GLN A 5 44.23 -70.32 -7.24
CA GLN A 5 43.04 -69.65 -6.68
C GLN A 5 42.38 -68.71 -7.72
N PRO A 6 41.13 -68.24 -7.48
CA PRO A 6 40.97 -66.80 -7.23
C PRO A 6 40.00 -66.43 -6.09
N ALA A 7 40.04 -65.13 -5.76
CA ALA A 7 39.47 -64.40 -4.61
C ALA A 7 38.25 -63.50 -4.97
N ASN A 8 37.73 -62.81 -3.94
CA ASN A 8 36.83 -61.62 -3.85
C ASN A 8 35.45 -61.93 -3.20
N SER A 9 35.12 -61.47 -1.98
CA SER A 9 34.95 -60.10 -1.43
C SER A 9 33.66 -59.40 -1.91
N LEU A 10 32.75 -59.06 -1.00
CA LEU A 10 32.34 -57.67 -0.69
C LEU A 10 31.15 -57.60 0.30
N ASP A 11 31.27 -56.69 1.27
CA ASP A 11 30.34 -56.30 2.32
C ASP A 11 28.97 -55.83 1.80
N LEU A 12 27.89 -56.27 2.45
CA LEU A 12 26.53 -55.76 2.25
C LEU A 12 26.38 -54.38 2.92
N ASN A 13 25.83 -53.42 2.18
CA ASN A 13 25.67 -52.02 2.60
C ASN A 13 24.46 -51.89 3.55
N PRO A 14 24.55 -51.19 4.70
CA PRO A 14 23.43 -50.99 5.65
C PRO A 14 22.18 -50.34 5.05
N LEU A 15 22.30 -49.69 3.89
CA LEU A 15 21.16 -49.13 3.14
C LEU A 15 20.30 -50.22 2.48
N ASP A 16 20.81 -51.40 2.15
CA ASP A 16 20.02 -52.47 1.52
C ASP A 16 18.98 -53.09 2.48
N TYR A 17 19.20 -52.95 3.79
CA TYR A 17 18.30 -53.44 4.82
C TYR A 17 17.09 -52.52 5.03
N VAL A 18 17.31 -51.19 4.98
CA VAL A 18 16.24 -50.18 5.16
C VAL A 18 15.19 -50.27 4.05
N TRP A 19 15.64 -50.52 2.81
CA TRP A 19 14.78 -50.66 1.62
C TRP A 19 14.04 -52.01 1.55
N SER A 20 14.43 -52.97 2.39
CA SER A 20 13.74 -54.27 2.51
C SER A 20 12.62 -54.23 3.55
N VAL A 21 12.73 -53.38 4.57
CA VAL A 21 11.70 -53.24 5.63
C VAL A 21 10.55 -52.31 5.19
N GLU A 22 10.82 -51.27 4.40
CA GLU A 22 9.76 -50.39 3.85
C GLU A 22 8.87 -51.07 2.78
N ARG A 23 9.31 -52.21 2.21
CA ARG A 23 8.50 -53.01 1.26
C ARG A 23 7.26 -53.65 1.89
N VAL A 24 7.17 -53.73 3.22
CA VAL A 24 6.12 -54.50 3.91
C VAL A 24 4.92 -53.66 4.33
N THR A 25 5.02 -52.32 4.44
CA THR A 25 4.00 -51.52 5.14
C THR A 25 3.18 -50.54 4.29
N ASN A 26 3.29 -50.50 2.95
CA ASN A 26 2.46 -49.55 2.17
C ASN A 26 2.06 -50.03 0.75
N LYS A 27 1.23 -51.07 0.67
CA LYS A 27 0.78 -51.70 -0.60
C LYS A 27 -0.08 -50.81 -1.52
N SER A 28 -0.47 -49.60 -1.12
CA SER A 28 -1.38 -48.73 -1.90
C SER A 28 -0.72 -47.54 -2.60
N ARG A 29 0.62 -47.41 -2.56
CA ARG A 29 1.35 -46.26 -3.15
C ARG A 29 2.32 -46.62 -4.28
N HIS A 30 2.42 -47.88 -4.65
CA HIS A 30 3.44 -48.30 -5.62
C HIS A 30 2.92 -48.23 -7.06
N PRO A 31 3.67 -47.56 -7.97
CA PRO A 31 3.43 -47.69 -9.40
C PRO A 31 3.50 -49.17 -9.81
N ASN A 32 2.76 -49.57 -10.83
CA ASN A 32 2.90 -50.93 -11.36
C ASN A 32 4.35 -51.17 -11.83
N VAL A 33 4.75 -52.45 -11.97
CA VAL A 33 6.13 -52.83 -12.32
C VAL A 33 6.60 -52.18 -13.64
N THR A 34 5.68 -51.93 -14.58
CA THR A 34 5.95 -51.23 -15.84
C THR A 34 6.29 -49.75 -15.61
N SER A 35 5.55 -49.06 -14.74
CA SER A 35 5.78 -47.66 -14.37
C SER A 35 7.10 -47.48 -13.62
N LEU A 36 7.50 -48.42 -12.77
CA LEU A 36 8.80 -48.36 -12.08
C LEU A 36 9.97 -48.40 -13.07
N ARG A 37 9.93 -49.30 -14.07
CA ARG A 37 10.95 -49.36 -15.13
C ARG A 37 11.03 -48.08 -15.96
N THR A 38 9.88 -47.43 -16.22
CA THR A 38 9.83 -46.14 -16.94
C THR A 38 10.45 -45.01 -16.11
N ILE A 39 10.20 -44.96 -14.80
CA ILE A 39 10.77 -43.96 -13.90
C ILE A 39 12.29 -44.13 -13.78
N GLU A 40 12.75 -45.37 -13.62
CA GLU A 40 14.18 -45.70 -13.54
C GLU A 40 14.92 -45.35 -14.84
N ALA A 41 14.33 -45.65 -16.00
CA ALA A 41 14.90 -45.26 -17.29
C ALA A 41 14.96 -43.73 -17.48
N ALA A 42 13.95 -42.99 -17.02
CA ALA A 42 13.94 -41.53 -17.05
C ALA A 42 15.02 -40.94 -16.13
N PHE A 43 15.20 -41.50 -14.94
CA PHE A 43 16.26 -41.08 -14.02
C PHE A 43 17.66 -41.36 -14.59
N VAL A 44 17.92 -42.56 -15.10
CA VAL A 44 19.21 -42.91 -15.73
C VAL A 44 19.50 -42.03 -16.95
N GLY A 45 18.48 -41.71 -17.75
CA GLY A 45 18.62 -40.79 -18.89
C GLY A 45 18.98 -39.36 -18.47
N MET A 46 18.38 -38.85 -17.38
CA MET A 46 18.69 -37.52 -16.84
C MET A 46 20.06 -37.49 -16.14
N ASP A 47 20.40 -38.51 -15.36
CA ASP A 47 21.67 -38.63 -14.65
C ASP A 47 22.85 -38.76 -15.63
N GLY A 48 22.68 -39.54 -16.71
CA GLY A 48 23.69 -39.67 -17.75
C GLY A 48 23.94 -38.39 -18.57
N PHE A 49 22.96 -37.49 -18.65
CA PHE A 49 23.05 -36.26 -19.45
C PHE A 49 23.44 -35.03 -18.61
N PHE A 50 22.93 -34.94 -17.37
CA PHE A 50 23.09 -33.77 -16.49
C PHE A 50 23.99 -34.03 -15.27
N GLY A 51 24.35 -35.29 -14.99
CA GLY A 51 25.26 -35.66 -13.89
C GLY A 51 24.82 -35.04 -12.55
N HIS A 52 25.71 -34.24 -11.93
CA HIS A 52 25.44 -33.64 -10.62
C HIS A 52 24.30 -32.60 -10.61
N GLU A 53 23.89 -32.10 -11.78
CA GLU A 53 22.76 -31.16 -11.93
C GLU A 53 21.43 -31.88 -12.18
N ALA A 54 21.46 -33.22 -12.28
CA ALA A 54 20.26 -34.02 -12.46
C ALA A 54 19.33 -33.95 -11.23
N LEU A 55 18.02 -34.04 -11.48
CA LEU A 55 17.03 -34.10 -10.43
C LEU A 55 17.24 -35.36 -9.57
N SER A 56 17.12 -35.20 -8.25
CA SER A 56 17.21 -36.35 -7.34
C SER A 56 16.16 -37.40 -7.67
N ASN A 57 16.50 -38.67 -7.45
CA ASN A 57 15.60 -39.80 -7.68
C ASN A 57 14.22 -39.57 -7.03
N ARG A 58 14.21 -39.06 -5.78
CA ARG A 58 12.98 -38.68 -5.05
C ARG A 58 12.13 -37.63 -5.80
N THR A 59 12.77 -36.63 -6.39
CA THR A 59 12.09 -35.57 -7.15
C THR A 59 11.45 -36.13 -8.41
N VAL A 60 12.14 -37.05 -9.11
CA VAL A 60 11.61 -37.72 -10.32
C VAL A 60 10.38 -38.57 -9.98
N TYR A 61 10.43 -39.35 -8.89
CA TYR A 61 9.28 -40.12 -8.41
C TYR A 61 8.08 -39.24 -8.05
N ASN A 62 8.32 -38.11 -7.36
CA ASN A 62 7.25 -37.17 -7.01
C ASN A 62 6.60 -36.56 -8.27
N TRP A 63 7.39 -36.11 -9.25
CA TRP A 63 6.86 -35.58 -10.51
C TRP A 63 6.07 -36.62 -11.29
N PHE A 64 6.55 -37.87 -11.36
CA PHE A 64 5.80 -38.94 -12.01
C PHE A 64 4.45 -39.19 -11.33
N ALA A 65 4.40 -39.15 -9.99
CA ALA A 65 3.15 -39.26 -9.25
C ALA A 65 2.20 -38.08 -9.52
N GLU A 66 2.71 -36.85 -9.60
CA GLU A 66 1.91 -35.67 -9.96
C GLU A 66 1.37 -35.75 -11.40
N PHE A 67 2.17 -36.25 -12.36
CA PHE A 67 1.70 -36.48 -13.72
C PHE A 67 0.59 -37.54 -13.78
N GLN A 68 0.70 -38.62 -13.01
CA GLN A 68 -0.36 -39.63 -12.88
C GLN A 68 -1.63 -39.08 -12.21
N ARG A 69 -1.50 -38.07 -11.34
CA ARG A 69 -2.62 -37.33 -10.75
C ARG A 69 -3.24 -36.30 -11.72
N GLY A 70 -2.72 -36.18 -12.93
CA GLY A 70 -3.25 -35.31 -13.98
C GLY A 70 -2.68 -33.89 -14.01
N ARG A 71 -1.59 -33.60 -13.28
CA ARG A 71 -0.86 -32.34 -13.47
C ARG A 71 -0.24 -32.31 -14.87
N THR A 72 -0.38 -31.21 -15.60
CA THR A 72 0.12 -31.05 -16.98
C THR A 72 1.13 -29.91 -17.16
N PHE A 73 1.37 -29.11 -16.12
CA PHE A 73 2.29 -27.97 -16.14
C PHE A 73 3.56 -28.23 -15.33
N LEU A 74 4.65 -27.55 -15.70
CA LEU A 74 5.99 -27.72 -15.12
C LEU A 74 6.39 -26.61 -14.14
N TYR A 75 5.53 -25.61 -13.95
CA TYR A 75 5.79 -24.49 -13.03
C TYR A 75 5.45 -24.88 -11.59
N ASP A 76 6.14 -24.25 -10.65
CA ASP A 76 5.80 -24.34 -9.23
C ASP A 76 4.38 -23.85 -9.00
N GLU A 77 3.62 -24.59 -8.20
CA GLU A 77 2.33 -24.13 -7.70
C GLU A 77 2.50 -22.94 -6.75
N PHE A 78 1.42 -22.18 -6.59
CA PHE A 78 1.37 -21.09 -5.63
C PHE A 78 1.77 -21.60 -4.26
N ARG A 79 2.87 -21.06 -3.73
CA ARG A 79 3.33 -21.36 -2.38
C ARG A 79 2.72 -20.32 -1.44
N GLU A 80 1.84 -20.76 -0.56
CA GLU A 80 1.45 -19.93 0.59
C GLU A 80 2.70 -19.72 1.46
N GLY A 81 3.09 -18.45 1.62
CA GLY A 81 4.15 -18.08 2.55
C GLY A 81 3.73 -18.33 4.00
N CYS A 82 4.70 -18.33 4.92
CA CYS A 82 4.40 -18.37 6.34
C CYS A 82 3.45 -17.20 6.70
N PRO A 83 2.28 -17.44 7.30
CA PRO A 83 1.38 -16.39 7.73
C PRO A 83 2.13 -15.44 8.68
N SER A 84 2.07 -14.14 8.42
CA SER A 84 2.60 -13.17 9.37
C SER A 84 1.78 -13.25 10.65
N THR A 85 2.34 -13.83 11.70
CA THR A 85 1.66 -14.10 12.98
C THR A 85 1.14 -12.85 13.68
N SER A 86 1.61 -11.67 13.30
CA SER A 86 1.19 -10.38 13.86
C SER A 86 0.00 -9.74 13.14
N VAL A 87 -0.33 -10.15 11.91
CA VAL A 87 -1.43 -9.58 11.12
C VAL A 87 -2.64 -10.51 11.17
N VAL A 88 -3.23 -10.61 12.37
CA VAL A 88 -4.47 -11.35 12.64
C VAL A 88 -5.66 -10.41 12.47
N ALA A 89 -6.82 -10.91 12.03
CA ALA A 89 -8.05 -10.12 11.88
C ALA A 89 -8.37 -9.29 13.13
N THR A 90 -8.19 -9.87 14.33
CA THR A 90 -8.35 -9.18 15.62
C THR A 90 -7.47 -7.94 15.75
N ASN A 91 -6.21 -8.02 15.30
CA ASN A 91 -5.28 -6.88 15.35
C ASN A 91 -5.66 -5.81 14.32
N VAL A 92 -6.12 -6.22 13.13
CA VAL A 92 -6.59 -5.28 12.09
C VAL A 92 -7.80 -4.50 12.60
N ASP A 93 -8.77 -5.19 13.20
CA ASP A 93 -9.99 -4.57 13.72
C ASP A 93 -9.69 -3.65 14.92
N ALA A 94 -8.81 -4.07 15.83
CA ALA A 94 -8.38 -3.24 16.95
C ALA A 94 -7.67 -1.96 16.47
N VAL A 95 -6.76 -2.06 15.49
CA VAL A 95 -6.10 -0.88 14.89
C VAL A 95 -7.13 0.03 14.22
N ARG A 96 -8.14 -0.53 13.54
CA ARG A 96 -9.23 0.24 12.92
C ARG A 96 -9.99 1.05 13.97
N GLU A 97 -10.43 0.40 15.06
CA GLU A 97 -11.19 1.05 16.13
C GLU A 97 -10.40 2.18 16.79
N MET A 98 -9.10 1.99 17.03
CA MET A 98 -8.24 3.04 17.58
C MET A 98 -8.18 4.29 16.69
N ILE A 99 -8.09 4.11 15.37
CA ILE A 99 -8.03 5.23 14.39
C ILE A 99 -9.38 5.93 14.25
N GLU A 100 -10.48 5.17 14.28
CA GLU A 100 -11.83 5.74 14.23
C GLU A 100 -12.13 6.58 15.48
N ARG A 101 -11.61 6.16 16.64
CA ARG A 101 -11.71 6.91 17.89
C ARG A 101 -10.86 8.19 17.86
N ASP A 102 -9.62 8.09 17.40
CA ASP A 102 -8.72 9.22 17.29
C ASP A 102 -7.88 9.16 16.01
N ARG A 103 -8.18 10.08 15.08
CA ARG A 103 -7.50 10.20 13.79
C ARG A 103 -6.07 10.73 13.88
N HIS A 104 -5.64 11.20 15.06
CA HIS A 104 -4.28 11.68 15.32
C HIS A 104 -3.36 10.64 15.96
N MET A 105 -3.87 9.43 16.22
CA MET A 105 -3.12 8.30 16.77
C MET A 105 -1.82 8.04 16.01
N THR A 106 -0.72 7.87 16.76
CA THR A 106 0.60 7.56 16.20
C THR A 106 0.89 6.06 16.21
N ASN A 107 1.75 5.60 15.30
CA ASN A 107 2.18 4.19 15.25
C ASN A 107 2.81 3.73 16.57
N ARG A 108 3.45 4.63 17.33
CA ARG A 108 4.04 4.30 18.65
C ARG A 108 2.97 4.06 19.70
N GLU A 109 1.89 4.83 19.70
CA GLU A 109 0.76 4.63 20.62
C GLU A 109 -0.01 3.34 20.30
N ILE A 110 -0.18 3.03 19.01
CA ILE A 110 -0.76 1.76 18.55
C ILE A 110 0.12 0.59 19.00
N GLN A 111 1.44 0.69 18.81
CA GLN A 111 2.39 -0.32 19.29
C GLN A 111 2.33 -0.49 20.80
N ALA A 112 2.32 0.59 21.56
CA ALA A 112 2.26 0.55 23.02
C ALA A 112 0.96 -0.07 23.53
N SER A 113 -0.15 0.12 22.81
CA SER A 113 -1.47 -0.37 23.21
C SER A 113 -1.70 -1.84 22.86
N LEU A 114 -1.26 -2.26 21.66
CA LEU A 114 -1.55 -3.60 21.13
C LEU A 114 -0.36 -4.56 21.18
N GLY A 115 0.85 -4.06 21.48
CA GLY A 115 2.07 -4.86 21.49
C GLY A 115 2.49 -5.38 20.11
N ILE A 116 1.95 -4.80 19.03
CA ILE A 116 2.21 -5.22 17.66
C ILE A 116 3.53 -4.60 17.16
N ASP A 117 4.29 -5.37 16.39
CA ASP A 117 5.50 -4.86 15.74
C ASP A 117 5.20 -3.70 14.78
N MET A 118 6.12 -2.74 14.70
CA MET A 118 6.00 -1.56 13.83
C MET A 118 5.75 -1.94 12.36
N LYS A 119 6.43 -2.97 11.85
CA LYS A 119 6.26 -3.41 10.45
C LYS A 119 4.85 -3.93 10.21
N ALA A 120 4.31 -4.69 11.15
CA ALA A 120 2.95 -5.19 11.07
C ALA A 120 1.92 -4.05 11.15
N ILE A 121 2.16 -3.02 11.97
CA ILE A 121 1.33 -1.80 11.98
C ILE A 121 1.34 -1.13 10.60
N TYR A 122 2.50 -0.97 9.96
CA TYR A 122 2.57 -0.40 8.61
C TYR A 122 1.77 -1.24 7.59
N THR A 123 1.92 -2.56 7.61
CA THR A 123 1.15 -3.48 6.75
C THR A 123 -0.35 -3.35 7.01
N ILE A 124 -0.78 -3.30 8.27
CA ILE A 124 -2.21 -3.14 8.62
C ILE A 124 -2.74 -1.80 8.09
N LEU A 125 -2.02 -0.70 8.32
CA LEU A 125 -2.45 0.63 7.89
C LEU A 125 -2.52 0.75 6.35
N HIS A 126 -1.51 0.27 5.64
CA HIS A 126 -1.41 0.43 4.19
C HIS A 126 -2.16 -0.64 3.40
N ASP A 127 -1.98 -1.91 3.75
CA ASP A 127 -2.45 -3.04 2.93
C ASP A 127 -3.85 -3.50 3.34
N HIS A 128 -4.20 -3.39 4.62
CA HIS A 128 -5.50 -3.87 5.13
C HIS A 128 -6.53 -2.76 5.34
N LEU A 129 -6.12 -1.59 5.82
CA LEU A 129 -7.00 -0.45 6.07
C LEU A 129 -6.95 0.61 4.96
N ASN A 130 -5.90 0.59 4.13
CA ASN A 130 -5.68 1.56 3.06
C ASN A 130 -5.78 3.03 3.52
N VAL A 131 -5.35 3.30 4.74
CA VAL A 131 -5.34 4.64 5.31
C VAL A 131 -4.07 5.39 4.93
N ARG A 132 -4.18 6.71 4.78
CA ARG A 132 -3.05 7.58 4.45
C ARG A 132 -2.87 8.66 5.51
N LYS A 133 -1.61 8.93 5.86
CA LYS A 133 -1.27 10.03 6.74
C LYS A 133 -1.54 11.36 6.03
N LEU A 134 -2.44 12.16 6.61
CA LEU A 134 -2.69 13.54 6.22
C LEU A 134 -2.14 14.48 7.30
N TYR A 135 -1.86 15.72 6.93
CA TYR A 135 -1.45 16.77 7.87
C TYR A 135 -2.65 17.65 8.21
N SER A 136 -2.82 17.96 9.51
CA SER A 136 -3.85 18.91 9.97
C SER A 136 -3.70 20.26 9.27
N CYS A 137 -4.83 20.88 8.93
CA CYS A 137 -4.84 22.22 8.33
C CYS A 137 -4.72 23.29 9.42
N TRP A 138 -4.00 24.37 9.11
CA TRP A 138 -3.92 25.55 9.97
C TRP A 138 -5.17 26.42 9.78
N ILE A 139 -5.90 26.68 10.88
CA ILE A 139 -7.06 27.57 10.90
C ILE A 139 -6.66 28.86 11.60
N SER A 140 -6.84 30.01 10.95
CA SER A 140 -6.46 31.32 11.49
C SER A 140 -7.52 31.87 12.45
N HIS A 141 -7.15 32.06 13.72
CA HIS A 141 -7.90 32.85 14.69
C HIS A 141 -7.26 34.24 14.81
N ASN A 142 -7.99 35.33 14.52
CA ASN A 142 -7.46 36.69 14.70
C ASN A 142 -8.46 37.69 15.33
N ASP A 143 -7.95 38.70 16.03
CA ASP A 143 -8.62 39.58 16.99
C ASP A 143 -9.66 40.57 16.39
N ARG A 144 -10.68 40.92 17.20
CA ARG A 144 -11.94 41.64 16.87
C ARG A 144 -11.84 43.17 16.87
N SER A 145 -10.75 43.75 17.36
CA SER A 145 -10.68 45.14 17.84
C SER A 145 -10.58 46.22 16.74
N SER A 146 -10.00 45.93 15.57
CA SER A 146 -9.71 46.97 14.54
C SER A 146 -10.80 47.21 13.47
N LYS A 147 -11.90 46.44 13.44
CA LYS A 147 -12.82 46.41 12.28
C LYS A 147 -13.99 47.40 12.33
N ARG A 148 -14.31 47.99 13.50
CA ARG A 148 -15.58 48.69 13.73
C ARG A 148 -15.68 50.09 13.08
N LEU A 149 -14.58 50.83 12.97
CA LEU A 149 -14.57 52.18 12.40
C LEU A 149 -14.66 52.17 10.86
N VAL A 150 -14.03 51.19 10.22
CA VAL A 150 -14.00 51.04 8.75
C VAL A 150 -15.38 50.62 8.22
N LEU A 151 -16.08 49.74 8.93
CA LEU A 151 -17.43 49.28 8.53
C LEU A 151 -18.44 50.44 8.48
N ASN A 152 -18.41 51.34 9.45
CA ASN A 152 -19.31 52.50 9.51
C ASN A 152 -19.12 53.49 8.36
N PHE A 153 -17.93 53.55 7.76
CA PHE A 153 -17.66 54.41 6.61
C PHE A 153 -18.12 53.77 5.29
N ILE A 154 -17.92 52.47 5.13
CA ILE A 154 -18.27 51.73 3.90
C ILE A 154 -19.78 51.54 3.77
N GLN A 155 -20.49 51.24 4.87
CA GLN A 155 -21.96 51.07 4.87
C GLN A 155 -22.72 52.32 4.40
N LYS A 156 -22.11 53.50 4.47
CA LYS A 156 -22.73 54.75 4.01
C LYS A 156 -22.75 54.88 2.49
N ASN A 157 -21.88 54.15 1.77
CA ASN A 157 -21.65 54.35 0.34
C ASN A 157 -21.83 53.07 -0.50
N VAL A 158 -21.86 51.90 0.14
CA VAL A 158 -21.98 50.60 -0.52
C VAL A 158 -22.85 49.68 0.32
N GLU A 159 -23.79 48.97 -0.33
CA GLU A 159 -24.52 47.89 0.32
C GLU A 159 -23.55 46.75 0.64
N LEU A 160 -23.25 46.59 1.93
CA LEU A 160 -22.36 45.54 2.39
C LEU A 160 -23.12 44.23 2.53
N MET A 161 -22.73 43.24 1.75
CA MET A 161 -23.10 41.86 2.00
C MET A 161 -22.59 41.44 3.39
N THR A 162 -23.46 40.92 4.24
CA THR A 162 -23.09 40.39 5.54
C THR A 162 -22.16 39.19 5.35
N HIS A 163 -20.89 39.33 5.71
CA HIS A 163 -19.90 38.25 5.64
C HIS A 163 -19.66 37.68 7.03
N CYS A 164 -19.68 36.34 7.15
CA CYS A 164 -19.38 35.67 8.41
C CYS A 164 -17.95 35.94 8.87
N LEU A 165 -17.74 36.08 10.18
CA LEU A 165 -16.41 36.20 10.76
C LEU A 165 -15.65 34.89 10.52
N TYR A 166 -14.36 35.00 10.14
CA TYR A 166 -13.46 33.87 9.91
C TYR A 166 -13.88 32.90 8.80
N SER A 167 -14.56 33.37 7.75
CA SER A 167 -14.93 32.52 6.62
C SER A 167 -14.10 32.80 5.36
N PRO A 168 -12.76 32.61 5.36
CA PRO A 168 -11.96 32.77 4.15
C PRO A 168 -12.40 31.76 3.07
N ASP A 169 -12.99 30.64 3.48
CA ASP A 169 -13.61 29.64 2.62
C ASP A 169 -14.85 30.18 1.87
N LEU A 170 -15.42 31.32 2.23
CA LEU A 170 -16.52 31.96 1.52
C LEU A 170 -16.09 33.22 0.75
N SER A 171 -14.82 33.62 0.86
CA SER A 171 -14.27 34.82 0.24
C SER A 171 -13.59 34.48 -1.10
N PRO A 172 -14.08 35.01 -2.24
CA PRO A 172 -13.48 34.79 -3.56
C PRO A 172 -11.97 35.12 -3.61
N ASN A 173 -11.55 36.11 -2.82
CA ASN A 173 -10.15 36.50 -2.78
C ASN A 173 -9.30 35.42 -2.11
N ASP A 174 -9.80 34.82 -1.04
CA ASP A 174 -9.06 33.88 -0.19
C ASP A 174 -9.04 32.46 -0.76
N PHE A 175 -10.17 31.95 -1.28
CA PHE A 175 -10.22 30.58 -1.81
C PHE A 175 -9.84 30.48 -3.30
N PHE A 176 -9.89 31.59 -4.06
CA PHE A 176 -9.63 31.58 -5.50
C PHE A 176 -8.49 32.52 -5.94
N LEU A 177 -8.61 33.84 -5.73
CA LEU A 177 -7.67 34.80 -6.30
C LEU A 177 -6.24 34.62 -5.77
N PHE A 178 -6.06 34.68 -4.45
CA PHE A 178 -4.74 34.59 -3.85
C PHE A 178 -4.07 33.22 -4.08
N PRO A 179 -4.77 32.07 -3.94
CA PRO A 179 -4.18 30.78 -4.28
C PRO A 179 -3.68 30.70 -5.73
N ASN A 180 -4.45 31.20 -6.69
CA ASN A 180 -4.07 31.18 -8.10
C ASN A 180 -2.84 32.05 -8.37
N ILE A 181 -2.81 33.27 -7.82
CA ILE A 181 -1.65 34.17 -8.00
C ILE A 181 -0.42 33.62 -7.28
N LYS A 182 -0.57 33.16 -6.02
CA LYS A 182 0.54 32.55 -5.26
C LYS A 182 1.11 31.34 -5.97
N LYS A 183 0.29 30.55 -6.64
CA LYS A 183 0.74 29.39 -7.44
C LYS A 183 1.59 29.83 -8.63
N LYS A 184 1.19 30.90 -9.33
CA LYS A 184 1.96 31.45 -10.47
C LYS A 184 3.29 32.05 -10.02
N MET A 185 3.29 32.81 -8.91
CA MET A 185 4.50 33.43 -8.35
C MET A 185 5.40 32.46 -7.55
N ARG A 186 5.04 31.18 -7.47
CA ARG A 186 5.70 30.22 -6.58
C ARG A 186 7.12 29.94 -7.05
N GLY A 187 8.09 30.23 -6.19
CA GLY A 187 9.51 29.95 -6.46
C GLY A 187 10.23 31.11 -7.16
N GLU A 188 9.51 32.17 -7.53
CA GLU A 188 10.12 33.40 -8.01
C GLU A 188 10.77 34.17 -6.86
N ARG A 189 11.91 34.79 -7.15
CA ARG A 189 12.58 35.72 -6.24
C ARG A 189 12.47 37.12 -6.81
N PHE A 190 12.09 38.07 -5.97
CA PHE A 190 11.97 39.47 -6.33
C PHE A 190 13.08 40.25 -5.66
N GLU A 191 13.81 41.06 -6.44
CA GLU A 191 14.88 41.92 -5.94
C GLU A 191 14.34 43.13 -5.16
N SER A 192 13.06 43.49 -5.35
CA SER A 192 12.39 44.56 -4.61
C SER A 192 10.89 44.31 -4.40
N PRO A 193 10.26 44.93 -3.39
CA PRO A 193 8.82 44.86 -3.18
C PRO A 193 8.01 45.37 -4.39
N GLU A 194 8.50 46.41 -5.06
CA GLU A 194 7.83 47.03 -6.21
C GLU A 194 7.74 46.05 -7.39
N ALA A 195 8.81 45.29 -7.65
CA ALA A 195 8.82 44.26 -8.68
C ALA A 195 7.81 43.14 -8.38
N ALA A 196 7.66 42.75 -7.10
CA ALA A 196 6.66 41.77 -6.68
C ALA A 196 5.22 42.30 -6.89
N VAL A 197 4.98 43.57 -6.55
CA VAL A 197 3.67 44.21 -6.74
C VAL A 197 3.33 44.33 -8.23
N GLU A 198 4.29 44.66 -9.08
CA GLU A 198 4.03 44.80 -10.51
C GLU A 198 3.72 43.46 -11.18
N THR A 199 4.44 42.42 -10.80
CA THR A 199 4.14 41.04 -11.19
C THR A 199 2.74 40.65 -10.74
N PHE A 200 2.38 40.96 -9.50
CA PHE A 200 1.05 40.69 -8.95
C PHE A 200 -0.06 41.41 -9.73
N ARG A 201 0.12 42.70 -10.08
CA ARG A 201 -0.84 43.47 -10.90
C ARG A 201 -1.01 42.87 -12.29
N THR A 202 0.09 42.47 -12.92
CA THR A 202 0.07 41.82 -14.23
C THR A 202 -0.75 40.53 -14.17
N LEU A 203 -0.47 39.68 -13.18
CA LEU A 203 -1.19 38.41 -12.98
C LEU A 203 -2.68 38.58 -12.66
N ILE A 204 -3.08 39.63 -11.95
CA ILE A 204 -4.51 39.97 -11.74
C ILE A 204 -5.17 40.33 -13.06
N SER A 205 -4.49 41.11 -13.90
CA SER A 205 -5.02 41.59 -15.16
C SER A 205 -5.21 40.46 -16.19
N GLU A 206 -4.45 39.38 -16.05
CA GLU A 206 -4.62 38.14 -16.82
C GLU A 206 -5.88 37.35 -16.44
N VAL A 207 -6.45 37.57 -15.26
CA VAL A 207 -7.64 36.82 -14.81
C VAL A 207 -8.84 37.26 -15.64
N THR A 208 -9.38 36.32 -16.40
CA THR A 208 -10.46 36.57 -17.35
C THR A 208 -11.81 36.74 -16.66
N ALA A 209 -12.75 37.42 -17.32
CA ALA A 209 -14.11 37.57 -16.82
C ALA A 209 -14.84 36.22 -16.64
N SER A 210 -14.52 35.22 -17.47
CA SER A 210 -15.10 33.87 -17.36
C SER A 210 -14.60 33.13 -16.11
N GLU A 211 -13.32 33.30 -15.75
CA GLU A 211 -12.76 32.74 -14.52
C GLU A 211 -13.40 33.37 -13.27
N TRP A 212 -13.62 34.68 -13.28
CA TRP A 212 -14.34 35.38 -12.21
C TRP A 212 -15.80 34.93 -12.11
N LYS A 213 -16.50 34.76 -13.24
CA LYS A 213 -17.86 34.24 -13.25
C LYS A 213 -17.93 32.84 -12.62
N LYS A 214 -17.03 31.94 -13.02
CA LYS A 214 -16.93 30.59 -12.47
C LYS A 214 -16.63 30.61 -10.97
N CYS A 215 -15.77 31.52 -10.51
CA CYS A 215 -15.49 31.70 -9.09
C CYS A 215 -16.74 32.08 -8.30
N LEU A 216 -17.57 32.99 -8.81
CA LEU A 216 -18.82 33.38 -8.16
C LEU A 216 -19.85 32.24 -8.13
N GLU A 217 -19.94 31.43 -9.18
CA GLU A 217 -20.78 30.21 -9.18
C GLU A 217 -20.31 29.24 -8.07
N ILE A 218 -19.01 29.03 -7.95
CA ILE A 218 -18.41 28.22 -6.88
C ILE A 218 -18.70 28.83 -5.49
N CYS A 219 -18.71 30.16 -5.34
CA CYS A 219 -19.10 30.80 -4.07
C CYS A 219 -20.48 30.33 -3.59
N PHE A 220 -21.46 30.26 -4.50
CA PHE A 220 -22.82 29.84 -4.13
C PHE A 220 -22.86 28.38 -3.68
N GLU A 221 -22.16 27.49 -4.39
CA GLU A 221 -22.05 26.08 -3.97
C GLU A 221 -21.39 25.94 -2.60
N ARG A 222 -20.36 26.75 -2.33
CA ARG A 222 -19.64 26.78 -1.05
C ARG A 222 -20.51 27.31 0.09
N MET A 223 -21.30 28.35 -0.16
CA MET A 223 -22.30 28.83 0.80
C MET A 223 -23.34 27.75 1.11
N GLN A 224 -23.81 27.02 0.09
CA GLN A 224 -24.76 25.92 0.30
C GLN A 224 -24.15 24.81 1.16
N LYS A 225 -22.91 24.41 0.89
CA LYS A 225 -22.17 23.44 1.73
C LYS A 225 -22.02 23.90 3.18
N CYS A 226 -21.75 25.20 3.39
CA CYS A 226 -21.68 25.79 4.72
C CYS A 226 -23.01 25.65 5.48
N ILE A 227 -24.15 25.87 4.80
CA ILE A 227 -25.49 25.68 5.36
C ILE A 227 -25.72 24.20 5.72
N ASP A 228 -25.41 23.29 4.81
CA ASP A 228 -25.62 21.84 4.99
C ASP A 228 -24.79 21.29 6.16
N LEU A 229 -23.58 21.83 6.36
CA LEU A 229 -22.65 21.47 7.44
C LEU A 229 -22.83 22.33 8.70
N LYS A 230 -23.94 23.06 8.84
CA LYS A 230 -24.27 23.87 10.03
C LYS A 230 -23.14 24.84 10.43
N SER A 231 -22.48 25.45 9.46
CA SER A 231 -21.35 26.39 9.63
C SER A 231 -19.99 25.76 9.99
N GLU A 232 -19.81 24.45 9.79
CA GLU A 232 -18.48 23.83 9.87
C GLU A 232 -17.65 24.04 8.57
N TYR A 233 -16.31 24.08 8.71
CA TYR A 233 -15.39 24.20 7.57
C TYR A 233 -15.34 22.92 6.72
N PHE A 234 -15.24 23.06 5.39
CA PHE A 234 -15.45 21.95 4.45
C PHE A 234 -14.35 21.73 3.40
N GLU A 235 -13.24 22.48 3.42
CA GLU A 235 -12.26 22.42 2.31
C GLU A 235 -11.53 21.06 2.15
N LYS A 236 -11.62 20.13 3.12
CA LYS A 236 -10.98 18.80 3.06
C LYS A 236 -11.69 17.74 3.92
N GLN A 237 -12.99 17.51 3.69
CA GLN A 237 -13.66 16.29 4.16
C GLN A 237 -13.27 15.09 3.30
#